data_AF-A0A378M968-F1
#
_entry.id   AF-A0A378M968-F1
#
_cell.length_a   1.000
_cell.length_b   1.000
_cell.length_c   1.000
_cell.angle_alpha   90.00
_cell.angle_beta   90.00
_cell.angle_gamma   90.00
#
_symmetry.space_group_name_H-M   'P 1'
#
loop_
_entity.id
_entity.type
_entity.pdbx_description
1 polymer ?
#
loop_
_entity_poly.entity_id
_entity_poly.type
_entity_poly.pdbx_seq_one_letter_code
_entity_poly.pdbx_strand_id
1 'polypeptide(L)'
;MSFKYFILLYASKLLVSSETPRHVHNIRVRSGRAAEAIQKKQSVFLQHGVTAFKQSDVFKKAKGRGNFDLVIATSDQEKEIIHNNWLYDYDEIAVTGFSRWDLLKDKSQSLMRKRIL
;
A
#
# COMPACT_ATOMS: atom_id res chain seq x y z
N MET A 1 14.88 11.15 -11.36
CA MET A 1 13.77 12.05 -11.00
C MET A 1 13.92 13.36 -11.76
N SER A 2 12.89 13.80 -12.48
CA SER A 2 12.92 15.05 -13.26
C SER A 2 12.42 16.24 -12.43
N PHE A 3 12.65 17.47 -12.90
CA PHE A 3 12.10 18.68 -12.26
C PHE A 3 10.56 18.63 -12.18
N LYS A 4 9.90 18.21 -13.29
CA LYS A 4 8.43 18.01 -13.34
C LYS A 4 7.95 17.04 -12.26
N TYR A 5 8.68 15.96 -12.02
CA TYR A 5 8.35 14.99 -10.96
C TYR A 5 8.30 15.65 -9.58
N PHE A 6 9.28 16.49 -9.25
CA PHE A 6 9.31 17.19 -7.98
C PHE A 6 8.19 18.22 -7.85
N ILE A 7 7.84 18.95 -8.92
CA ILE A 7 6.69 19.87 -8.89
C ILE A 7 5.41 19.11 -8.52
N LEU A 8 5.14 17.98 -9.20
CA LEU A 8 3.96 17.17 -8.93
C LEU A 8 3.97 16.60 -7.51
N LEU A 9 5.15 16.14 -7.05
CA LEU A 9 5.32 15.66 -5.69
C LEU A 9 5.04 16.75 -4.64
N TYR A 10 5.58 17.96 -4.81
CA TYR A 10 5.35 19.03 -3.86
C TYR A 10 3.89 19.50 -3.89
N ALA A 11 3.27 19.56 -5.08
CA ALA A 11 1.88 19.99 -5.27
C ALA A 11 0.84 18.96 -4.80
N SER A 12 1.18 17.67 -4.73
CA SER A 12 0.24 16.64 -4.30
C SER A 12 -0.13 16.77 -2.82
N LYS A 13 -1.37 16.43 -2.47
CA LYS A 13 -1.83 16.34 -1.07
C LYS A 13 -1.84 14.90 -0.56
N LEU A 14 -1.92 13.94 -1.48
CA LEU A 14 -2.09 12.52 -1.23
C LEU A 14 -1.08 11.72 -2.05
N LEU A 15 -0.47 10.72 -1.44
CA LEU A 15 0.40 9.73 -2.08
C LEU A 15 -0.34 8.39 -2.12
N VAL A 16 -0.63 7.89 -3.31
CA VAL A 16 -1.30 6.60 -3.48
C VAL A 16 -0.31 5.66 -4.14
N SER A 17 0.06 4.57 -3.45
CA SER A 17 1.05 3.62 -3.94
C SER A 17 0.87 2.23 -3.36
N SER A 18 1.43 1.23 -4.04
CA SER A 18 1.54 -0.13 -3.52
C SER A 18 2.81 -0.33 -2.69
N GLU A 19 3.51 0.73 -2.31
CA GLU A 19 4.79 0.71 -1.59
C GLU A 19 4.88 1.88 -0.62
N THR A 20 5.84 1.83 0.31
CA THR A 20 5.99 2.90 1.33
C THR A 20 6.24 4.28 0.67
N PRO A 21 5.71 5.39 1.22
CA PRO A 21 5.88 6.73 0.63
C PRO A 21 7.35 7.15 0.47
N ARG A 22 8.27 6.52 1.20
CA ARG A 22 9.70 6.80 1.07
C ARG A 22 10.29 6.40 -0.27
N HIS A 23 9.70 5.44 -0.99
CA HIS A 23 10.16 5.05 -2.32
C HIS A 23 9.92 6.13 -3.39
N VAL A 24 9.13 7.17 -3.07
CA VAL A 24 8.90 8.35 -3.92
C VAL A 24 10.19 9.20 -4.07
N HIS A 25 11.16 9.05 -3.17
CA HIS A 25 12.46 9.71 -3.29
C HIS A 25 13.60 8.74 -2.97
N ASN A 26 14.84 9.22 -3.04
CA ASN A 26 15.98 8.43 -2.63
C ASN A 26 15.85 8.02 -1.16
N ILE A 27 15.61 6.73 -0.91
CA ILE A 27 15.39 6.16 0.42
C ILE A 27 16.57 6.37 1.39
N ARG A 28 17.78 6.62 0.85
CA ARG A 28 18.98 6.92 1.64
C ARG A 28 18.96 8.36 2.18
N VAL A 29 18.20 9.26 1.55
CA VAL A 29 18.07 10.66 1.96
C VAL A 29 16.91 10.77 2.94
N ARG A 30 17.26 10.88 4.24
CA ARG A 30 16.28 10.94 5.33
C ARG A 30 15.95 12.35 5.83
N SER A 31 16.65 13.36 5.31
CA SER A 31 16.53 14.75 5.73
C SER A 31 16.44 15.70 4.52
N GLY A 32 16.01 16.93 4.77
CA GLY A 32 15.85 17.97 3.76
C GLY A 32 14.41 18.12 3.25
N ARG A 33 14.19 19.14 2.41
CA ARG A 33 12.86 19.60 2.00
C ARG A 33 12.00 18.53 1.34
N ALA A 34 12.60 17.68 0.51
CA ALA A 34 11.86 16.61 -0.18
C ALA A 34 11.40 15.51 0.79
N ALA A 35 12.29 15.08 1.69
CA ALA A 35 11.97 14.06 2.69
C ALA A 35 10.92 14.56 3.69
N GLU A 36 11.01 15.83 4.09
CA GLU A 36 10.03 16.48 4.96
C GLU A 36 8.66 16.62 4.26
N ALA A 37 8.65 17.04 3.01
CA ALA A 37 7.42 17.16 2.24
C ALA A 37 6.72 15.81 2.04
N ILE A 38 7.46 14.73 1.82
CA ILE A 38 6.89 13.38 1.71
C ILE A 38 6.28 12.93 3.05
N GLN A 39 6.98 13.13 4.16
CA GLN A 39 6.51 12.71 5.49
C GLN A 39 5.26 13.45 5.97
N LYS A 40 5.03 14.68 5.49
CA LYS A 40 3.86 15.48 5.84
C LYS A 40 2.62 15.16 5.00
N LYS A 41 2.75 14.37 3.92
CA LYS A 41 1.64 14.05 3.03
C LYS A 41 0.91 12.81 3.53
N GLN A 42 -0.41 12.84 3.38
CA GLN A 42 -1.21 11.64 3.60
C GLN A 42 -0.88 10.59 2.54
N SER A 43 -1.03 9.33 2.92
CA SER A 43 -0.64 8.19 2.11
C SER A 43 -1.64 7.03 2.19
N VAL A 44 -1.95 6.46 1.02
CA VAL A 44 -2.84 5.32 0.88
C VAL A 44 -2.05 4.15 0.30
N PHE A 45 -2.04 3.04 1.03
CA PHE A 45 -1.42 1.79 0.60
C PHE A 45 -2.44 0.92 -0.14
N LEU A 46 -2.26 0.78 -1.45
CA LEU A 46 -3.13 -0.06 -2.28
C LEU A 46 -2.90 -1.56 -2.11
N GLN A 47 -1.80 -1.93 -1.44
CA GLN A 47 -1.32 -3.29 -1.29
C GLN A 47 -1.00 -3.98 -2.64
N HIS A 48 -0.07 -4.95 -2.64
CA HIS A 48 0.38 -5.62 -3.87
C HIS A 48 0.21 -7.15 -3.87
N GLY A 49 -0.24 -7.74 -2.76
CA GLY A 49 -0.37 -9.18 -2.60
C GLY A 49 -1.16 -9.57 -1.36
N VAL A 50 -1.28 -10.87 -1.12
CA VAL A 50 -2.10 -11.44 -0.03
C VAL A 50 -1.35 -11.37 1.30
N THR A 51 -1.97 -10.80 2.35
CA THR A 51 -1.30 -10.49 3.63
C THR A 51 -1.28 -11.64 4.65
N ALA A 52 -1.81 -12.83 4.31
CA ALA A 52 -1.95 -13.95 5.25
C ALA A 52 -0.88 -15.06 5.14
N PHE A 53 -0.15 -15.17 4.04
CA PHE A 53 0.73 -16.34 3.82
C PHE A 53 2.10 -16.24 4.51
N LYS A 54 2.57 -15.02 4.81
CA LYS A 54 3.83 -14.78 5.49
C LYS A 54 3.67 -13.61 6.46
N GLN A 55 3.95 -13.85 7.73
CA GLN A 55 4.01 -12.77 8.71
C GLN A 55 5.22 -11.88 8.39
N SER A 56 4.95 -10.62 8.04
CA SER A 56 5.95 -9.64 7.65
C SER A 56 5.79 -8.38 8.49
N ASP A 57 6.89 -7.91 9.07
CA ASP A 57 6.95 -6.67 9.84
C ASP A 57 7.28 -5.43 8.98
N VAL A 58 7.43 -5.59 7.66
CA VAL A 58 7.89 -4.51 6.77
C VAL A 58 6.94 -3.32 6.77
N PHE A 59 5.63 -3.58 6.80
CA PHE A 59 4.58 -2.56 6.76
C PHE A 59 3.98 -2.24 8.13
N LYS A 60 4.50 -2.87 9.19
CA LYS A 60 4.05 -2.66 10.56
C LYS A 60 4.21 -1.19 10.96
N LYS A 61 3.12 -0.60 11.45
CA LYS A 61 3.07 0.77 11.94
C LYS A 61 4.07 0.92 13.08
N ALA A 62 5.10 1.73 12.86
CA ALA A 62 6.14 1.99 13.84
C ALA A 62 6.72 3.38 13.65
N LYS A 63 7.16 4.01 14.74
CA LYS A 63 7.75 5.35 14.71
C LYS A 63 8.94 5.39 13.74
N GLY A 64 8.91 6.31 12.78
CA GLY A 64 9.97 6.48 11.79
C GLY A 64 10.01 5.43 10.68
N ARG A 65 9.00 4.55 10.55
CA ARG A 65 8.90 3.56 9.47
C ARG A 65 8.04 4.00 8.26
N GLY A 66 7.65 5.26 8.17
CA GLY A 66 6.96 5.77 6.98
C GLY A 66 5.63 5.04 6.80
N ASN A 67 4.80 5.15 7.83
CA ASN A 67 3.51 4.49 7.95
C ASN A 67 2.54 5.03 6.91
N PHE A 68 1.46 4.29 6.71
CA PHE A 68 0.35 4.70 5.88
C PHE A 68 -0.73 5.40 6.71
N ASP A 69 -1.51 6.27 6.08
CA ASP A 69 -2.70 6.87 6.71
C ASP A 69 -3.94 6.02 6.43
N LEU A 70 -3.95 5.27 5.32
CA LEU A 70 -4.99 4.31 4.99
C LEU A 70 -4.38 3.07 4.33
N VAL A 71 -4.82 1.89 4.75
CA VAL A 71 -4.44 0.59 4.19
C VAL A 71 -5.66 -0.06 3.53
N ILE A 72 -5.51 -0.51 2.29
CA ILE A 72 -6.56 -1.22 1.57
C ILE A 72 -6.46 -2.72 1.82
N ALA A 73 -7.54 -3.31 2.34
CA ALA A 73 -7.70 -4.73 2.53
C ALA A 73 -8.68 -5.33 1.51
N THR A 74 -8.52 -6.62 1.23
CA THR A 74 -9.41 -7.39 0.34
C THR A 74 -10.64 -7.95 1.02
N SER A 75 -10.59 -8.14 2.34
CA SER A 75 -11.63 -8.80 3.11
C SER A 75 -11.56 -8.38 4.58
N ASP A 76 -12.64 -8.61 5.33
CA ASP A 76 -12.67 -8.37 6.77
C ASP A 76 -11.66 -9.25 7.52
N GLN A 77 -11.43 -10.48 7.04
CA GLN A 77 -10.39 -11.35 7.59
C GLN A 77 -9.00 -10.73 7.44
N GLU A 78 -8.71 -10.12 6.28
CA GLU A 78 -7.44 -9.43 6.06
C GLU A 78 -7.34 -8.15 6.91
N LYS A 79 -8.46 -7.43 7.09
CA LYS A 79 -8.53 -6.27 8.00
C LYS A 79 -8.13 -6.66 9.43
N GLU A 80 -8.61 -7.78 9.94
CA GLU A 80 -8.20 -8.29 11.26
C GLU A 80 -6.70 -8.62 11.32
N ILE A 81 -6.15 -9.24 10.27
CA ILE A 81 -4.71 -9.55 10.20
C ILE A 81 -3.89 -8.26 10.24
N ILE A 82 -4.29 -7.24 9.50
CA ILE A 82 -3.61 -5.93 9.45
C ILE A 82 -3.71 -5.24 10.80
N HIS A 83 -4.88 -5.23 11.44
CA HIS A 83 -5.04 -4.65 12.77
C HIS A 83 -4.11 -5.33 13.79
N ASN A 84 -4.18 -6.65 13.89
CA ASN A 84 -3.48 -7.41 14.92
C ASN A 84 -1.96 -7.49 14.69
N ASN A 85 -1.50 -7.61 13.43
CA ASN A 85 -0.08 -7.80 13.13
C ASN A 85 0.63 -6.52 12.72
N TRP A 86 -0.02 -5.66 11.95
CA TRP A 86 0.58 -4.42 11.44
C TRP A 86 0.26 -3.20 12.30
N LEU A 87 -0.63 -3.34 13.29
CA LEU A 87 -0.95 -2.31 14.30
C LEU A 87 -1.57 -1.03 13.71
N TYR A 88 -2.38 -1.18 12.66
CA TYR A 88 -3.24 -0.11 12.17
C TYR A 88 -4.60 -0.17 12.86
N ASP A 89 -5.19 0.99 13.15
CA ASP A 89 -6.52 1.07 13.74
C ASP A 89 -7.60 0.76 12.68
N TYR A 90 -8.80 0.37 13.12
CA TYR A 90 -9.85 -0.09 12.19
C TYR A 90 -10.34 1.00 11.22
N ASP A 91 -10.21 2.28 11.58
CA ASP A 91 -10.52 3.45 10.74
C ASP A 91 -9.40 3.76 9.73
N GLU A 92 -8.19 3.24 9.96
CA GLU A 92 -7.06 3.30 9.03
C GLU A 92 -7.05 2.12 8.03
N ILE A 93 -8.07 1.26 8.06
CA ILE A 93 -8.17 0.09 7.17
C ILE A 93 -9.51 0.07 6.43
N ALA A 94 -9.46 0.19 5.10
CA ALA A 94 -10.64 0.12 4.24
C ALA A 94 -10.71 -1.22 3.49
N VAL A 95 -11.86 -1.90 3.57
CA VAL A 95 -12.12 -3.15 2.84
C VAL A 95 -12.82 -2.81 1.53
N THR A 96 -12.03 -2.62 0.47
CA THR A 96 -12.56 -2.30 -0.88
C THR A 96 -12.29 -3.39 -1.90
N GLY A 97 -11.44 -4.38 -1.58
CA GLY A 97 -10.81 -5.19 -2.62
C GLY A 97 -9.60 -4.48 -3.24
N PHE A 98 -8.73 -5.23 -3.93
CA PHE A 98 -7.64 -4.61 -4.68
C PHE A 98 -8.13 -4.06 -6.00
N SER A 99 -7.82 -2.79 -6.27
CA SER A 99 -8.13 -2.12 -7.54
C SER A 99 -7.59 -2.86 -8.78
N ARG A 100 -6.49 -3.62 -8.62
CA ARG A 100 -5.92 -4.43 -9.71
C ARG A 100 -6.83 -5.58 -10.16
N TRP A 101 -7.85 -5.92 -9.37
CA TRP A 101 -8.82 -6.98 -9.66
C TRP A 101 -10.11 -6.46 -10.27
N ASP A 102 -10.34 -5.14 -10.32
CA ASP A 102 -11.59 -4.55 -10.85
C ASP A 102 -11.87 -4.94 -12.30
N LEU A 103 -10.82 -5.19 -13.09
CA LEU A 103 -10.92 -5.60 -14.48
C LEU A 103 -10.84 -7.12 -14.70
N LEU A 104 -10.65 -7.91 -13.64
CA LEU A 104 -10.64 -9.36 -13.75
C LEU A 104 -12.04 -9.86 -14.08
N LYS A 105 -12.13 -10.58 -15.20
CA LYS A 105 -13.36 -11.24 -15.63
C LYS A 105 -13.22 -12.72 -15.36
N ASP A 106 -14.21 -13.30 -14.70
CA ASP A 106 -14.26 -14.75 -14.52
C ASP A 106 -14.42 -15.44 -15.89
N LYS A 107 -13.47 -16.31 -16.21
CA LYS A 107 -13.45 -17.15 -17.41
C LYS A 107 -13.47 -18.64 -17.07
N SER A 108 -13.67 -18.98 -15.79
CA SER A 108 -13.60 -20.36 -15.26
C SER A 108 -14.51 -21.33 -16.01
N GLN A 109 -15.67 -20.87 -16.48
CA GLN A 109 -16.62 -21.69 -17.25
C GLN A 109 -16.21 -21.92 -18.71
N SER A 110 -15.34 -21.08 -19.27
CA SER A 110 -14.91 -21.17 -20.68
C SER A 110 -13.65 -22.00 -20.89
N LEU A 111 -13.02 -22.46 -19.81
CA LEU A 111 -11.76 -23.18 -19.83
C LEU A 111 -11.99 -24.64 -19.45
N MET A 112 -11.48 -25.57 -20.28
CA MET A 112 -11.39 -26.97 -19.85
C MET A 112 -10.55 -27.06 -18.57
N ARG A 113 -11.10 -27.69 -17.52
CA ARG A 113 -10.38 -27.96 -16.26
C ARG A 113 -9.14 -28.78 -16.56
N LYS A 114 -7.98 -28.13 -16.49
CA LYS A 114 -6.69 -28.84 -16.48
C LYS A 114 -6.46 -29.34 -15.06
N ARG A 115 -6.32 -30.66 -14.88
CA ARG A 115 -5.81 -31.22 -13.63
C ARG A 115 -4.34 -30.83 -13.52
N ILE A 116 -3.99 -30.18 -12.41
CA ILE A 116 -2.60 -30.09 -11.99
C ILE A 116 -2.30 -31.44 -11.35
N LEU A 117 -1.43 -32.23 -11.98
CA LEU A 117 -0.91 -33.50 -11.45
C LEU A 117 0.10 -33.23 -10.34
#